data_AF-A0A9D2GDY9-F1
#
_entry.id   AF-A0A9D2GDY9-F1
#
_cell.length_a   1.000
_cell.length_b   1.000
_cell.length_c   1.000
_cell.angle_alpha   90.00
_cell.angle_beta   90.00
_cell.angle_gamma   90.00
#
_symmetry.space_group_name_H-M   'P 1'
#
loop_
_entity.id
_entity.type
_entity.pdbx_description
1 polymer ?
#
loop_
_entity_poly.entity_id
_entity_poly.type
_entity_poly.pdbx_seq_one_letter_code
_entity_poly.pdbx_strand_id
1 'polypeptide(L)'
;MKRLCLIFAVFSLILCFGGCGDNVKTSESGVEYRVLEISSDDQERHVIDLIVEEEVTEETWTPNHQLDVHDMLEEVVNDYIAEHDVTALTVTIYGNEEDRSHGVYRGYCKYYPEGDYEKSTEVEPGDYENFRYEYDLHHWRNIDLPPD
;
A
#
# COMPACT_ATOMS: atom_id res chain seq x y z
N MET A 1 23.33 -22.95 27.32
CA MET A 1 23.69 -21.70 26.63
C MET A 1 23.90 -22.04 25.15
N LYS A 2 22.86 -21.89 24.33
CA LYS A 2 22.89 -22.25 22.91
C LYS A 2 22.43 -21.04 22.09
N ARG A 3 23.41 -20.43 21.43
CA ARG A 3 23.37 -19.72 20.14
C ARG A 3 22.09 -18.93 19.85
N LEU A 4 22.14 -17.65 20.20
CA LEU A 4 21.27 -16.59 19.70
C LEU A 4 21.49 -16.49 18.18
N CYS A 5 20.50 -16.87 17.38
CA CYS A 5 20.54 -16.68 15.94
C CYS A 5 20.34 -15.18 15.66
N LEU A 6 21.44 -14.50 15.36
CA LEU A 6 21.43 -13.22 14.66
C LEU A 6 20.94 -13.51 13.23
N ILE A 7 19.65 -13.27 12.96
CA ILE A 7 19.17 -13.10 11.59
C ILE A 7 19.01 -11.59 11.43
N PHE A 8 20.10 -10.95 10.98
CA PHE A 8 20.01 -9.68 10.26
C PHE A 8 19.37 -10.02 8.92
N ALA A 9 18.04 -9.97 8.85
CA ALA A 9 17.36 -9.86 7.56
C ALA A 9 17.65 -8.45 7.04
N VAL A 10 18.10 -8.39 5.81
CA VAL A 10 18.66 -7.22 5.14
C VAL A 10 17.54 -6.22 4.88
N PHE A 11 17.24 -5.38 5.88
CA PHE A 11 16.35 -4.23 5.78
C PHE A 11 17.11 -3.08 5.12
N SER A 12 17.19 -3.11 3.79
CA SER A 12 17.66 -1.99 2.97
C SER A 12 17.20 -2.22 1.53
N LEU A 13 15.89 -2.25 1.30
CA LEU A 13 15.35 -2.02 -0.03
C LEU A 13 15.10 -0.53 -0.23
N ILE A 14 16.23 0.16 -0.35
CA ILE A 14 16.47 1.46 -0.97
C ILE A 14 15.25 2.00 -1.75
N LEU A 15 14.42 2.82 -1.11
CA LEU A 15 13.52 3.77 -1.77
C LEU A 15 14.33 5.02 -2.15
N CYS A 16 15.32 4.86 -3.03
CA CYS A 16 15.96 6.01 -3.66
C CYS A 16 14.97 6.65 -4.65
N PHE A 17 14.29 7.69 -4.19
CA PHE A 17 13.54 8.61 -5.05
C PHE A 17 14.47 9.25 -6.07
N GLY A 18 14.24 8.92 -7.35
CA GLY A 18 15.00 9.47 -8.47
C GLY A 18 14.72 8.77 -9.79
N GLY A 19 13.45 8.50 -10.11
CA GLY A 19 13.07 7.99 -11.43
C GLY A 19 11.73 7.28 -11.42
N CYS A 20 10.77 7.86 -12.14
CA CYS A 20 9.66 7.12 -12.74
C CYS A 20 10.28 5.93 -13.51
N GLY A 21 10.11 4.72 -13.01
CA GLY A 21 10.71 3.53 -13.57
C GLY A 21 9.91 2.31 -13.17
N ASP A 22 9.56 1.50 -14.16
CA ASP A 22 8.82 0.22 -14.11
C ASP A 22 9.49 -0.86 -13.25
N ASN A 23 9.97 -0.53 -12.06
CA ASN A 23 10.61 -1.47 -11.16
C ASN A 23 9.51 -2.16 -10.33
N VAL A 24 9.07 -3.30 -10.84
CA VAL A 24 8.24 -4.24 -10.10
C VAL A 24 9.00 -4.69 -8.85
N LYS A 25 8.33 -4.58 -7.70
CA LYS A 25 8.74 -5.10 -6.40
C LYS A 25 7.92 -6.35 -6.09
N THR A 26 8.43 -7.20 -5.21
CA THR A 26 7.71 -8.36 -4.69
C THR A 26 7.69 -8.26 -3.16
N SER A 27 6.51 -8.29 -2.56
CA SER A 27 6.34 -8.29 -1.09
C SER A 27 6.85 -9.60 -0.47
N GLU A 28 6.97 -9.63 0.86
CA GLU A 28 7.27 -10.86 1.60
C GLU A 28 6.17 -11.93 1.42
N SER A 29 4.92 -11.50 1.22
CA SER A 29 3.78 -12.36 0.90
C SER A 29 3.77 -12.86 -0.55
N GLY A 30 4.68 -12.38 -1.40
CA GLY A 30 4.84 -12.81 -2.79
C GLY A 30 3.99 -12.04 -3.81
N VAL A 31 3.35 -10.95 -3.41
CA VAL A 31 2.56 -10.08 -4.30
C VAL A 31 3.51 -9.16 -5.07
N GLU A 32 3.40 -9.17 -6.39
CA GLU A 32 4.16 -8.27 -7.26
C GLU A 32 3.43 -6.94 -7.45
N TYR A 33 4.11 -5.83 -7.19
CA TYR A 33 3.54 -4.48 -7.30
C TYR A 33 4.56 -3.45 -7.79
N ARG A 34 4.09 -2.37 -8.40
CA ARG A 34 4.88 -1.19 -8.74
C ARG A 34 4.27 0.06 -8.14
N VAL A 35 5.12 1.00 -7.73
CA VAL A 35 4.67 2.34 -7.31
C VAL A 35 4.44 3.17 -8.57
N LEU A 36 3.22 3.68 -8.73
CA LEU A 36 2.85 4.61 -9.80
C LEU A 36 3.24 6.04 -9.45
N GLU A 37 2.73 6.51 -8.32
CA GLU A 37 2.84 7.90 -7.89
C GLU A 37 2.88 7.95 -6.37
N ILE A 38 3.62 8.95 -5.86
CA ILE A 38 3.58 9.33 -4.46
C ILE A 38 3.34 10.84 -4.44
N SER A 39 2.28 11.25 -3.77
CA SER A 39 1.91 12.65 -3.61
C SER A 39 1.74 13.00 -2.13
N SER A 40 1.95 14.26 -1.82
CA SER A 40 1.74 14.80 -0.47
C SER A 40 1.17 16.21 -0.54
N ASP A 41 0.58 16.64 0.58
CA ASP A 41 0.15 18.03 0.76
C ASP A 41 0.96 18.74 1.86
N ASP A 42 0.67 20.03 2.05
CA ASP A 42 1.36 20.90 3.02
C ASP A 42 1.17 20.48 4.49
N GLN A 43 0.33 19.47 4.77
CA GLN A 43 0.11 18.92 6.11
C GLN A 43 0.78 17.55 6.30
N GLU A 44 1.68 17.15 5.39
CA GLU A 44 2.36 15.85 5.40
C GLU A 44 1.36 14.68 5.37
N ARG A 45 0.24 14.86 4.64
CA ARG A 45 -0.72 13.80 4.32
C ARG A 45 -0.37 13.21 2.98
N HIS A 46 -0.02 11.92 2.96
CA HIS A 46 0.60 11.29 1.82
C HIS A 46 -0.35 10.28 1.16
N VAL A 47 -0.22 10.13 -0.15
CA VAL A 47 -0.92 9.12 -0.95
C VAL A 47 0.12 8.38 -1.79
N ILE A 48 0.08 7.06 -1.76
CA ILE A 48 0.88 6.16 -2.58
C ILE A 48 -0.07 5.39 -3.49
N ASP A 49 0.06 5.59 -4.79
CA ASP A 49 -0.68 4.81 -5.78
C ASP A 49 0.18 3.64 -6.26
N LEU A 50 -0.37 2.43 -6.20
CA LEU A 50 0.30 1.19 -6.59
C LEU A 50 -0.47 0.47 -7.69
N ILE A 51 0.26 -0.16 -8.61
CA ILE A 51 -0.29 -1.23 -9.44
C ILE A 51 0.14 -2.57 -8.87
N VAL A 52 -0.83 -3.45 -8.65
CA VAL A 52 -0.59 -4.88 -8.44
C VAL A 52 -0.47 -5.52 -9.81
N GLU A 53 0.68 -6.13 -10.09
CA GLU A 53 1.08 -6.62 -11.42
C GLU A 53 0.36 -7.89 -11.82
N GLU A 54 -0.10 -8.66 -10.84
CA GLU A 54 -0.74 -9.93 -11.11
C GLU A 54 -2.07 -9.76 -11.84
N GLU A 55 -2.35 -10.69 -12.75
CA GLU A 55 -3.65 -10.80 -13.36
C GLU A 55 -4.66 -11.28 -12.32
N VAL A 56 -5.40 -10.33 -11.73
CA VAL A 56 -6.45 -10.62 -10.77
C VAL A 56 -7.70 -11.12 -11.50
N THR A 57 -7.94 -12.42 -11.41
CA THR A 57 -9.11 -13.13 -11.95
C THR A 57 -10.01 -13.62 -10.81
N GLU A 58 -11.22 -14.11 -11.11
CA GLU A 58 -12.07 -14.75 -10.09
C GLU A 58 -11.37 -15.93 -9.40
N GLU A 59 -10.49 -16.63 -10.13
CA GLU A 59 -9.77 -17.81 -9.65
C GLU A 59 -8.60 -17.44 -8.75
N THR A 60 -7.92 -16.32 -9.03
CA THR A 60 -6.76 -15.85 -8.23
C THR A 60 -7.19 -15.00 -7.04
N TRP A 61 -8.33 -14.31 -7.10
CA TRP A 61 -8.87 -13.47 -6.02
C TRP A 61 -9.55 -14.26 -4.89
N THR A 62 -8.78 -15.13 -4.25
CA THR A 62 -9.20 -15.97 -3.14
C THR A 62 -9.06 -15.24 -1.79
N PRO A 63 -9.68 -15.73 -0.70
CA PRO A 63 -9.47 -15.17 0.63
C PRO A 63 -8.00 -15.17 1.07
N ASN A 64 -7.21 -16.19 0.70
CA ASN A 64 -5.78 -16.22 1.02
C ASN A 64 -5.03 -15.11 0.27
N HIS A 65 -5.37 -14.95 -1.00
CA HIS A 65 -4.75 -13.92 -1.81
C HIS A 65 -5.08 -12.50 -1.31
N GLN A 66 -6.30 -12.26 -0.82
CA GLN A 66 -6.64 -11.00 -0.16
C GLN A 66 -5.82 -10.76 1.12
N LEU A 67 -5.47 -11.81 1.86
CA LEU A 67 -4.53 -11.70 2.99
C LEU A 67 -3.13 -11.35 2.50
N ASP A 68 -2.65 -11.98 1.43
CA ASP A 68 -1.34 -11.67 0.86
C ASP A 68 -1.25 -10.19 0.41
N VAL A 69 -2.34 -9.65 -0.16
CA VAL A 69 -2.45 -8.23 -0.53
C VAL A 69 -2.53 -7.31 0.70
N HIS A 70 -3.24 -7.70 1.77
CA HIS A 70 -3.21 -6.96 3.03
C HIS A 70 -1.80 -6.90 3.63
N ASP A 71 -1.11 -8.03 3.69
CA ASP A 71 0.26 -8.12 4.20
C ASP A 71 1.21 -7.22 3.40
N MET A 72 1.06 -7.21 2.07
CA MET A 72 1.80 -6.29 1.18
C MET A 72 1.49 -4.81 1.47
N LEU A 73 0.23 -4.46 1.71
CA LEU A 73 -0.16 -3.08 2.01
C LEU A 73 0.41 -2.61 3.36
N GLU A 74 0.41 -3.47 4.37
CA GLU A 74 1.04 -3.18 5.67
C GLU A 74 2.56 -3.04 5.52
N GLU A 75 3.21 -3.91 4.75
CA GLU A 75 4.64 -3.80 4.43
C GLU A 75 4.97 -2.44 3.81
N VAL A 76 4.22 -2.03 2.77
CA VAL A 76 4.41 -0.74 2.10
C VAL A 76 4.23 0.42 3.07
N VAL A 77 3.19 0.40 3.92
CA VAL A 77 2.98 1.45 4.93
C VAL A 77 4.14 1.50 5.91
N ASN A 78 4.51 0.35 6.50
CA ASN A 78 5.55 0.27 7.53
C ASN A 78 6.92 0.71 7.00
N ASP A 79 7.28 0.31 5.78
CA ASP A 79 8.51 0.73 5.12
C ASP A 79 8.51 2.24 4.86
N TYR A 80 7.37 2.77 4.40
CA TYR A 80 7.26 4.20 4.11
C TYR A 80 7.39 5.05 5.37
N ILE A 81 6.67 4.71 6.44
CA ILE A 81 6.70 5.49 7.70
C ILE A 81 8.00 5.30 8.48
N ALA A 82 8.81 4.30 8.15
CA ALA A 82 10.16 4.15 8.72
C ALA A 82 11.15 5.17 8.14
N GLU A 83 10.88 5.72 6.96
CA GLU A 83 11.73 6.68 6.25
C GLU A 83 11.12 8.09 6.17
N HIS A 84 9.81 8.21 6.41
CA HIS A 84 9.04 9.44 6.27
C HIS A 84 8.14 9.67 7.49
N ASP A 85 8.16 10.89 8.02
CA ASP A 85 7.23 11.34 9.06
C ASP A 85 5.96 11.87 8.38
N VAL A 86 4.81 11.23 8.62
CA VAL A 86 3.52 11.61 8.02
C VAL A 86 2.45 11.86 9.09
N THR A 87 1.41 12.61 8.75
CA THR A 87 0.20 12.78 9.60
C THR A 87 -0.97 11.90 9.16
N ALA A 88 -0.92 11.40 7.93
CA ALA A 88 -1.84 10.42 7.38
C ALA A 88 -1.22 9.77 6.14
N LEU A 89 -1.51 8.49 5.91
CA LEU A 89 -1.09 7.78 4.70
C LEU A 89 -2.26 7.01 4.09
N THR A 90 -2.49 7.21 2.79
CA THR A 90 -3.33 6.32 1.96
C THR A 90 -2.46 5.56 0.99
N VAL A 91 -2.66 4.25 0.89
CA VAL A 91 -2.14 3.44 -0.19
C VAL A 91 -3.31 3.00 -1.05
N THR A 92 -3.37 3.48 -2.28
CA THR A 92 -4.39 3.10 -3.27
C THR A 92 -3.83 1.98 -4.13
N ILE A 93 -4.60 0.93 -4.35
CA ILE A 93 -4.19 -0.16 -5.26
C ILE A 93 -5.06 -0.19 -6.51
N TYR A 94 -4.38 -0.48 -7.62
CA TYR A 94 -4.99 -0.67 -8.92
C TYR A 94 -4.51 -1.99 -9.52
N GLY A 95 -5.37 -2.65 -10.30
CA GLY A 95 -4.99 -3.83 -11.06
C GLY A 95 -4.34 -3.42 -12.37
N ASN A 96 -3.33 -4.18 -12.79
CA ASN A 96 -2.70 -4.01 -14.09
C ASN A 96 -3.68 -4.40 -15.21
N GLU A 97 -4.30 -3.40 -15.86
CA GLU A 97 -5.00 -3.59 -17.12
C GLU A 97 -4.22 -2.78 -18.17
N GLU A 98 -3.91 -3.41 -19.31
CA GLU A 98 -2.90 -3.00 -20.32
C GLU A 98 -2.95 -1.53 -20.81
N ASP A 99 -3.97 -0.73 -20.49
CA ASP A 99 -4.26 0.54 -21.18
C ASP A 99 -4.81 1.69 -20.31
N ARG A 100 -4.68 1.66 -18.97
CA ARG A 100 -5.10 2.80 -18.12
C ARG A 100 -3.92 3.39 -17.37
N SER A 101 -3.78 4.71 -17.44
CA SER A 101 -2.74 5.50 -16.75
C SER A 101 -2.62 5.20 -15.25
N HIS A 102 -3.68 4.66 -14.64
CA HIS A 102 -3.70 4.22 -13.25
C HIS A 102 -4.22 2.77 -13.09
N GLY A 103 -4.44 1.97 -14.14
CA GLY A 103 -5.10 0.66 -14.00
C GLY A 103 -6.57 0.76 -13.56
N VAL A 104 -7.14 -0.33 -13.03
CA VAL A 104 -8.51 -0.34 -12.46
C VAL A 104 -8.44 -0.36 -10.95
N TYR A 105 -9.09 0.60 -10.30
CA TYR A 105 -9.11 0.72 -8.85
C TYR A 105 -9.61 -0.56 -8.18
N ARG A 106 -8.80 -1.10 -7.26
CA ARG A 106 -9.08 -2.36 -6.54
C ARG A 106 -9.28 -2.16 -5.04
N GLY A 107 -8.94 -1.00 -4.50
CA GLY A 107 -9.11 -0.75 -3.08
C GLY A 107 -8.07 0.16 -2.49
N TYR A 108 -8.06 0.24 -1.16
CA TYR A 108 -7.09 0.99 -0.40
C TYR A 108 -6.68 0.32 0.90
N CYS A 109 -5.57 0.80 1.44
CA CYS A 109 -5.21 0.77 2.84
C CYS A 109 -5.07 2.22 3.33
N LYS A 110 -5.70 2.57 4.45
CA LYS A 110 -5.51 3.85 5.13
C LYS A 110 -4.83 3.63 6.46
N TYR A 111 -3.88 4.48 6.78
CA TYR A 111 -3.19 4.50 8.06
C TYR A 111 -3.31 5.90 8.67
N TYR A 112 -4.32 6.08 9.52
CA TYR A 112 -4.76 7.38 10.04
C TYR A 112 -4.85 7.39 11.56
N PRO A 113 -4.70 8.55 12.21
CA PRO A 113 -4.92 8.70 13.65
C PRO A 113 -6.37 8.35 14.00
N GLU A 114 -6.54 7.43 14.94
CA GLU A 114 -7.83 6.88 15.38
C GLU A 114 -8.68 6.22 14.27
N GLY A 115 -8.14 6.08 13.06
CA GLY A 115 -8.88 5.68 11.85
C GLY A 115 -9.69 6.80 11.20
N ASP A 116 -9.46 8.06 11.57
CA ASP A 116 -10.19 9.22 11.04
C ASP A 116 -9.22 10.19 10.33
N TYR A 117 -9.48 10.45 9.05
CA TYR A 117 -8.64 11.36 8.26
C TYR A 117 -8.64 12.78 8.82
N GLU A 118 -9.75 13.26 9.38
CA GLU A 118 -9.84 14.63 9.91
C GLU A 118 -8.90 14.83 11.12
N LYS A 119 -8.62 13.76 11.85
CA LYS A 119 -7.68 13.74 12.98
C LYS A 119 -6.21 13.91 12.58
N SER A 120 -5.87 13.79 11.29
CA SER A 120 -4.52 14.08 10.79
C SER A 120 -4.06 15.51 11.07
N THR A 121 -4.99 16.46 11.20
CA THR A 121 -4.69 17.86 11.53
C THR A 121 -4.37 18.10 13.00
N GLU A 122 -4.57 17.08 13.85
CA GLU A 122 -4.41 17.16 15.31
C GLU A 122 -3.14 16.46 15.82
N VAL A 123 -2.38 15.79 14.95
CA VAL A 123 -1.17 15.02 15.29
C VAL A 123 0.08 15.63 14.67
N GLU A 124 1.22 15.44 15.33
CA GLU A 124 2.52 15.79 14.75
C GLU A 124 2.97 14.68 13.78
N PRO A 125 3.61 15.01 12.63
CA PRO A 125 4.19 14.01 11.76
C PRO A 125 5.12 13.06 12.54
N GLY A 126 4.96 11.75 12.34
CA GLY A 126 5.75 10.73 13.05
C GLY A 126 5.17 10.25 14.39
N ASP A 127 4.08 10.85 14.89
CA ASP A 127 3.38 10.37 16.08
C ASP A 127 2.30 9.33 15.74
N TYR A 128 2.72 8.05 15.74
CA TYR A 128 1.86 6.94 15.33
C TYR A 128 1.13 6.23 16.48
N GLU A 129 1.13 6.76 17.71
CA GLU A 129 0.62 6.06 18.90
C GLU A 129 -0.83 5.57 18.75
N ASN A 130 -1.68 6.37 18.10
CA ASN A 130 -3.10 6.09 17.95
C ASN A 130 -3.53 5.75 16.53
N PHE A 131 -2.58 5.50 15.63
CA PHE A 131 -2.90 5.21 14.24
C PHE A 131 -3.55 3.84 14.07
N ARG A 132 -4.44 3.73 13.08
CA ARG A 132 -5.16 2.50 12.76
C ARG A 132 -5.18 2.26 11.27
N TYR A 133 -5.06 0.98 10.94
CA TYR A 133 -5.27 0.48 9.59
C TYR A 133 -6.76 0.33 9.29
N GLU A 134 -7.19 0.81 8.12
CA GLU A 134 -8.51 0.56 7.53
C GLU A 134 -8.32 0.06 6.09
N TYR A 135 -9.01 -1.02 5.74
CA TYR A 135 -8.94 -1.65 4.42
C TYR A 135 -10.31 -1.66 3.76
N ASP A 136 -10.33 -1.37 2.46
CA ASP A 136 -11.44 -1.73 1.58
C ASP A 136 -10.84 -2.31 0.30
N LEU A 137 -10.90 -3.63 0.17
CA LEU A 137 -10.51 -4.34 -1.03
C LEU A 137 -11.77 -4.76 -1.79
N HIS A 138 -11.96 -4.16 -2.97
CA HIS A 138 -13.12 -4.44 -3.79
C HIS A 138 -13.02 -5.80 -4.47
N HIS A 139 -14.05 -6.61 -4.27
CA HIS A 139 -14.27 -7.82 -5.04
C HIS A 139 -14.58 -7.45 -6.50
N TRP A 140 -14.02 -8.21 -7.45
CA TRP A 140 -14.13 -8.05 -8.91
C TRP A 140 -15.56 -7.96 -9.47
N ARG A 141 -16.59 -8.20 -8.66
CA ARG A 141 -17.99 -8.30 -9.09
C ARG A 141 -18.75 -6.98 -9.20
N ASN A 142 -18.10 -5.83 -8.98
CA ASN A 142 -18.71 -4.49 -9.10
C ASN A 142 -18.09 -3.65 -10.22
N ILE A 143 -17.83 -4.25 -11.38
CA ILE A 143 -17.76 -3.51 -12.64
C ILE A 143 -18.88 -4.02 -13.56
N ASP A 144 -20.09 -4.11 -13.01
CA ASP A 144 -21.25 -3.82 -13.84
C ASP A 144 -21.20 -2.32 -14.12
N LEU A 145 -20.80 -2.01 -15.36
CA LEU A 145 -21.03 -0.72 -16.00
C LEU A 145 -22.46 -0.24 -15.68
N PRO A 146 -22.71 1.07 -15.58
CA PRO A 146 -24.03 1.58 -15.24
C PRO A 146 -25.11 0.98 -16.16
N PRO A 147 -26.29 0.57 -15.64
CA PRO A 147 -27.41 0.28 -16.52
C PRO A 147 -27.81 1.59 -17.22
N ASP A 148 -28.06 1.49 -18.53
CA ASP A 148 -28.50 2.57 -19.42
C ASP A 148 -29.64 3.44 -18.85
#